data_AF-A0A538TEG3-F1
#
_entry.id   AF-A0A538TEG3-F1
#
_cell.length_a   1.000
_cell.length_b   1.000
_cell.length_c   1.000
_cell.angle_alpha   90.00
_cell.angle_beta   90.00
_cell.angle_gamma   90.00
#
_symmetry.space_group_name_H-M   'P 1'
#
loop_
_entity.id
_entity.type
_entity.pdbx_description
1 polymer ?
#
loop_
_entity_poly.entity_id
_entity_poly.type
_entity_poly.pdbx_seq_one_letter_code
_entity_poly.pdbx_strand_id
1 'polypeptide(L)'
;MSGNLFRDPGAARAGGYVLAAATVLVAIGLIFHPVPAGGFEEKPSVLQNTPWWGPIHVAIAGGFVLCVLGTLLMLVAGGSLTRRWGLALAWGAMTVGMTFFAGVALINGWVMHFLVARGAPANDPLLYDAFNRLLIGYGWLGNPLFLFGLTTLAALEVARAAAEQAPGE
;
A
#
# COMPACT_ATOMS: atom_id res chain seq x y z
N MET A 1 -31.11 6.27 23.69
CA MET A 1 -29.69 5.85 23.75
C MET A 1 -29.08 6.10 22.38
N SER A 2 -28.22 7.11 22.23
CA SER A 2 -27.64 7.49 20.93
C SER A 2 -26.37 6.67 20.66
N GLY A 3 -26.42 5.84 19.61
CA GLY A 3 -25.32 4.97 19.19
C GLY A 3 -24.24 5.73 18.40
N ASN A 4 -23.24 6.27 19.09
CA ASN A 4 -22.02 6.84 18.50
C ASN A 4 -20.74 6.18 19.06
N LEU A 5 -20.78 4.87 19.32
CA LEU A 5 -19.74 4.16 20.09
C LEU A 5 -18.42 3.89 19.33
N PHE A 6 -18.22 4.41 18.11
CA PHE A 6 -17.06 4.09 17.26
C PHE A 6 -16.23 5.29 16.79
N ARG A 7 -16.51 6.52 17.24
CA ARG A 7 -15.77 7.71 16.79
C ARG A 7 -14.81 8.22 17.85
N ASP A 8 -13.51 8.18 17.53
CA ASP A 8 -12.45 8.72 18.39
C ASP A 8 -11.74 9.90 17.67
N PRO A 9 -11.88 11.14 18.18
CA PRO A 9 -11.20 12.32 17.62
C PRO A 9 -9.66 12.21 17.59
N GLY A 10 -9.06 11.41 18.49
CA GLY A 10 -7.63 11.13 18.51
C GLY A 10 -7.18 10.20 17.39
N ALA A 11 -8.09 9.39 16.84
CA ALA A 11 -7.77 8.42 15.79
C ALA A 11 -7.31 9.09 14.49
N ALA A 12 -7.80 10.28 14.15
CA ALA A 12 -7.32 11.00 12.96
C ALA A 12 -5.85 11.40 13.09
N ARG A 13 -5.45 11.90 14.28
CA ARG A 13 -4.06 12.27 14.55
C ARG A 13 -3.16 11.02 14.57
N ALA A 14 -3.60 9.95 15.22
CA ALA A 14 -2.88 8.68 15.21
C ALA A 14 -2.73 8.12 13.78
N GLY A 15 -3.81 8.15 12.99
CA GLY A 15 -3.83 7.75 11.59
C GLY A 15 -2.83 8.54 10.77
N GLY A 16 -2.76 9.87 10.95
CA GLY A 16 -1.75 10.72 10.32
C GLY A 16 -0.31 10.32 10.65
N TYR A 17 0.00 10.06 11.92
CA TYR A 17 1.34 9.60 12.31
C TYR A 17 1.68 8.22 11.74
N VAL A 18 0.71 7.31 11.73
CA VAL A 18 0.88 5.97 11.16
C VAL A 18 1.13 6.06 9.64
N LEU A 19 0.39 6.90 8.91
CA LEU A 19 0.61 7.13 7.48
C LEU A 19 1.96 7.78 7.18
N ALA A 20 2.44 8.69 8.04
CA ALA A 20 3.78 9.26 7.93
C ALA A 20 4.87 8.19 8.10
N ALA A 21 4.74 7.33 9.13
CA ALA A 21 5.65 6.21 9.34
C ALA A 21 5.62 5.20 8.17
N ALA A 22 4.42 4.89 7.67
CA ALA A 22 4.23 4.05 6.50
C ALA A 22 4.99 4.60 5.28
N THR A 23 4.87 5.90 5.04
CA THR A 23 5.55 6.60 3.94
C THR A 23 7.07 6.45 4.04
N VAL A 24 7.65 6.61 5.23
CA VAL A 24 9.08 6.43 5.45
C VAL A 24 9.52 5.00 5.14
N LEU A 25 8.80 3.99 5.63
CA LEU A 25 9.13 2.58 5.38
C LEU A 25 9.06 2.22 3.89
N VAL A 26 7.98 2.63 3.21
CA VAL A 26 7.84 2.39 1.76
C VAL A 26 8.92 3.13 0.99
N ALA A 27 9.17 4.41 1.29
CA ALA A 27 10.18 5.21 0.60
C ALA A 27 11.59 4.63 0.74
N ILE A 28 11.98 4.22 1.95
CA ILE A 28 13.28 3.57 2.19
C ILE A 28 13.37 2.29 1.37
N GLY A 29 12.35 1.42 1.41
CA GLY A 29 12.34 0.20 0.62
C GLY A 29 12.47 0.46 -0.88
N LEU A 30 11.74 1.44 -1.40
CA LEU A 30 11.76 1.80 -2.82
C LEU A 30 13.09 2.40 -3.28
N ILE A 31 13.79 3.17 -2.44
CA ILE A 31 15.13 3.71 -2.76
C ILE A 31 16.12 2.58 -3.06
N PHE A 32 16.00 1.47 -2.34
CA PHE A 32 16.88 0.32 -2.51
C PHE A 32 16.31 -0.75 -3.44
N HIS A 33 15.07 -0.60 -3.93
CA HIS A 33 14.45 -1.55 -4.85
C HIS A 33 15.02 -1.36 -6.27
N PRO A 34 15.77 -2.32 -6.83
CA PRO A 34 16.26 -2.17 -8.20
C PRO A 34 15.12 -2.08 -9.22
N VAL A 35 15.41 -1.34 -10.29
CA VAL A 35 14.47 -1.16 -11.40
C VAL A 35 14.49 -2.43 -12.26
N PRO A 36 13.32 -3.00 -12.61
CA PRO A 36 13.27 -4.16 -13.50
C PRO A 36 13.91 -3.85 -14.86
N ALA A 37 14.96 -4.57 -15.23
CA ALA A 37 15.67 -4.37 -16.50
C ALA A 37 14.96 -5.01 -17.71
N GLY A 38 13.88 -5.77 -17.50
CA GLY A 38 13.19 -6.58 -18.52
C GLY A 38 11.67 -6.41 -18.60
N GLY A 39 11.08 -5.41 -17.93
CA GLY A 39 9.61 -5.28 -17.84
C GLY A 39 8.99 -6.39 -16.97
N PHE A 40 7.89 -7.00 -17.42
CA PHE A 40 7.19 -8.09 -16.69
C PHE A 40 7.93 -9.45 -16.75
N GLU A 41 8.97 -9.57 -17.56
CA GLU A 41 9.78 -10.79 -17.65
C GLU A 41 11.01 -10.67 -16.73
N GLU A 42 10.79 -10.79 -15.41
CA GLU A 42 11.89 -10.91 -14.46
C GLU A 42 12.64 -12.24 -14.66
N LYS A 43 13.96 -12.17 -14.86
CA LYS A 43 14.81 -13.35 -14.99
C LYS A 43 15.22 -13.86 -13.61
N PRO A 44 15.06 -15.17 -13.31
CA PRO A 44 15.49 -15.78 -12.05
C PRO A 44 16.92 -15.46 -11.63
N SER A 45 17.84 -15.38 -12.61
CA SER A 45 19.25 -15.05 -12.38
C SER A 45 19.48 -13.61 -11.92
N VAL A 46 18.56 -12.69 -12.21
CA VAL A 46 18.61 -11.29 -11.73
C VAL A 46 18.11 -11.23 -10.29
N LEU A 47 16.99 -11.92 -10.02
CA LEU A 47 16.37 -12.00 -8.70
C LEU A 47 17.30 -12.61 -7.65
N GLN A 48 17.92 -13.75 -7.95
CA GLN A 48 18.82 -14.45 -7.02
C GLN A 48 20.04 -13.63 -6.59
N ASN A 49 20.53 -12.74 -7.46
CA ASN A 49 21.71 -11.93 -7.20
C ASN A 49 21.39 -10.54 -6.65
N THR A 50 20.12 -10.25 -6.39
CA THR A 50 19.72 -8.94 -5.89
C THR A 50 19.97 -8.86 -4.37
N PRO A 51 20.91 -8.01 -3.92
CA PRO A 51 21.20 -7.89 -2.50
C PRO A 51 20.00 -7.27 -1.77
N TRP A 52 19.76 -7.71 -0.53
CA TRP A 52 18.73 -7.17 0.37
C TRP A 52 17.28 -7.30 -0.13
N TRP A 53 17.01 -8.06 -1.19
CA TRP A 53 15.68 -8.12 -1.79
C TRP A 53 14.58 -8.55 -0.81
N GLY A 54 14.84 -9.57 0.02
CA GLY A 54 13.92 -9.98 1.09
C GLY A 54 13.67 -8.85 2.10
N PRO A 55 14.72 -8.30 2.75
CA PRO A 55 14.59 -7.14 3.64
C PRO A 55 13.86 -5.93 3.05
N ILE A 56 14.12 -5.58 1.77
CA ILE A 56 13.42 -4.49 1.05
C ILE A 56 11.92 -4.77 1.01
N HIS A 57 11.52 -5.97 0.59
CA HIS A 57 10.11 -6.35 0.49
C HIS A 57 9.42 -6.44 1.87
N VAL A 58 10.14 -6.84 2.92
CA VAL A 58 9.63 -6.80 4.30
C VAL A 58 9.37 -5.36 4.75
N ALA A 59 10.28 -4.42 4.46
CA ALA A 59 10.10 -3.01 4.80
C ALA A 59 8.89 -2.41 4.05
N ILE A 60 8.77 -2.70 2.75
CA ILE A 60 7.63 -2.27 1.92
C ILE A 60 6.32 -2.87 2.43
N ALA A 61 6.29 -4.17 2.74
CA ALA A 61 5.12 -4.86 3.30
C ALA A 61 4.70 -4.23 4.64
N GLY A 62 5.66 -3.96 5.53
CA GLY A 62 5.42 -3.26 6.80
C GLY A 62 4.82 -1.86 6.57
N GLY A 63 5.35 -1.13 5.60
CA GLY A 63 4.79 0.15 5.16
C GLY A 63 3.34 0.03 4.68
N PHE A 64 3.01 -0.95 3.85
CA PHE A 64 1.65 -1.19 3.40
C PHE A 64 0.69 -1.58 4.54
N VAL A 65 1.13 -2.40 5.49
CA VAL A 65 0.35 -2.73 6.69
C VAL A 65 0.08 -1.48 7.52
N LEU A 66 1.08 -0.61 7.71
CA LEU A 66 0.88 0.67 8.38
C LEU A 66 -0.08 1.56 7.58
N CYS A 67 -0.02 1.59 6.25
CA CYS A 67 -1.02 2.28 5.44
C CYS A 67 -2.44 1.77 5.72
N VAL A 68 -2.66 0.44 5.75
CA VAL A 68 -3.96 -0.17 6.10
C VAL A 68 -4.43 0.29 7.48
N LEU A 69 -3.55 0.25 8.48
CA LEU A 69 -3.90 0.71 9.84
C LEU A 69 -4.23 2.21 9.87
N GLY A 70 -3.44 3.03 9.18
CA GLY A 70 -3.66 4.46 9.07
C GLY A 70 -5.01 4.80 8.42
N THR A 71 -5.32 4.18 7.29
CA THR A 71 -6.59 4.41 6.58
C THR A 71 -7.81 3.91 7.37
N LEU A 72 -7.68 2.80 8.11
CA LEU A 72 -8.71 2.34 9.05
C LEU A 72 -8.92 3.32 10.21
N LEU A 73 -7.85 3.87 10.78
CA LEU A 73 -7.93 4.91 11.82
C LEU A 73 -8.63 6.17 11.29
N MET A 74 -8.41 6.55 10.03
CA MET A 74 -9.14 7.66 9.39
C MET A 74 -10.63 7.35 9.25
N LEU A 75 -11.00 6.12 8.87
CA LEU A 75 -12.40 5.66 8.82
C LEU A 75 -13.07 5.72 10.21
N VAL A 76 -12.39 5.20 11.23
CA VAL A 76 -12.87 5.17 12.63
C VAL A 76 -13.01 6.58 13.21
N ALA A 77 -12.07 7.48 12.91
CA ALA A 77 -12.11 8.87 13.41
C ALA A 77 -13.43 9.58 13.07
N GLY A 78 -14.06 9.22 11.95
CA GLY A 78 -15.31 9.86 11.54
C GLY A 78 -15.09 11.33 11.15
N GLY A 79 -16.13 12.16 11.31
CA GLY A 79 -16.00 13.61 11.16
C GLY A 79 -15.92 14.08 9.70
N SER A 80 -15.47 15.32 9.47
CA SER A 80 -15.42 15.93 8.14
C SER A 80 -14.63 15.11 7.11
N LEU A 81 -13.65 14.35 7.58
CA LEU A 81 -12.75 13.51 6.78
C LEU A 81 -13.41 12.25 6.21
N THR A 82 -14.58 11.84 6.72
CA THR A 82 -15.29 10.61 6.26
C THR A 82 -16.81 10.75 6.25
N ARG A 83 -17.38 11.86 6.72
CA ARG A 83 -18.83 12.13 6.73
C ARG A 83 -19.43 12.16 5.33
N ARG A 84 -18.63 12.52 4.32
CA ARG A 84 -19.03 12.44 2.91
C ARG A 84 -18.72 11.05 2.39
N TRP A 85 -19.71 10.40 1.77
CA TRP A 85 -19.56 9.06 1.20
C TRP A 85 -18.36 8.93 0.25
N GLY A 86 -18.08 9.95 -0.56
CA GLY A 86 -16.89 9.95 -1.43
C GLY A 86 -15.56 9.83 -0.66
N LEU A 87 -15.43 10.50 0.50
CA LEU A 87 -14.23 10.40 1.33
C LEU A 87 -14.14 9.04 2.04
N ALA A 88 -15.25 8.55 2.57
CA ALA A 88 -15.30 7.21 3.19
C ALA A 88 -14.94 6.12 2.18
N LEU A 89 -15.47 6.21 0.95
CA LEU A 89 -15.13 5.30 -0.14
C LEU A 89 -13.66 5.41 -0.54
N ALA A 90 -13.10 6.61 -0.57
CA ALA A 90 -11.70 6.82 -0.89
C ALA A 90 -10.76 6.16 0.14
N TRP A 91 -10.99 6.40 1.43
CA TRP A 91 -10.24 5.75 2.51
C TRP A 91 -10.44 4.22 2.53
N GLY A 92 -11.65 3.75 2.26
CA GLY A 92 -11.95 2.32 2.10
C GLY A 92 -11.19 1.70 0.93
N ALA A 93 -11.18 2.36 -0.22
CA ALA A 93 -10.45 1.91 -1.40
C ALA A 93 -8.93 1.85 -1.16
N MET A 94 -8.36 2.84 -0.47
CA MET A 94 -6.96 2.79 -0.05
C MET A 94 -6.67 1.62 0.89
N THR A 95 -7.54 1.39 1.88
CA THR A 95 -7.41 0.25 2.82
C THR A 95 -7.34 -1.08 2.07
N VAL A 96 -8.29 -1.30 1.15
CA VAL A 96 -8.34 -2.54 0.38
C VAL A 96 -7.13 -2.64 -0.55
N GLY A 97 -6.81 -1.59 -1.31
CA GLY A 97 -5.66 -1.57 -2.21
C GLY A 97 -4.34 -1.89 -1.48
N MET A 98 -4.13 -1.30 -0.31
CA MET A 98 -2.93 -1.53 0.50
C MET A 98 -2.88 -2.93 1.11
N THR A 99 -4.03 -3.55 1.39
CA THR A 99 -4.09 -4.96 1.83
C THR A 99 -3.60 -5.89 0.72
N PHE A 100 -4.03 -5.65 -0.52
CA PHE A 100 -3.55 -6.42 -1.67
C PHE A 100 -2.04 -6.25 -1.89
N PHE A 101 -1.54 -5.03 -1.79
CA PHE A 101 -0.11 -4.75 -1.92
C PHE A 101 0.73 -5.34 -0.79
N ALA A 102 0.26 -5.33 0.45
CA ALA A 102 0.92 -6.00 1.56
C ALA A 102 1.05 -7.51 1.28
N GLY A 103 -0.01 -8.15 0.77
CA GLY A 103 0.02 -9.54 0.33
C GLY A 103 1.08 -9.82 -0.73
N VAL A 104 1.13 -9.00 -1.79
CA VAL A 104 2.17 -9.10 -2.84
C VAL A 104 3.57 -8.98 -2.24
N ALA A 105 3.81 -7.97 -1.43
CA ALA A 105 5.13 -7.73 -0.85
C ALA A 105 5.58 -8.88 0.08
N LEU A 106 4.67 -9.46 0.85
CA LEU A 106 4.95 -10.61 1.71
C LEU A 106 5.27 -11.89 0.91
N ILE A 107 4.49 -12.16 -0.15
CA ILE A 107 4.72 -13.30 -1.04
C ILE A 107 6.07 -13.13 -1.76
N ASN A 108 6.34 -11.94 -2.29
CA ASN A 108 7.62 -11.61 -2.92
C ASN A 108 8.77 -11.82 -1.93
N GLY A 109 8.64 -11.29 -0.70
CA GLY A 109 9.62 -11.49 0.35
C GLY A 109 9.87 -12.98 0.68
N TRP A 110 8.80 -13.78 0.78
CA TRP A 110 8.89 -15.21 1.07
C TRP A 110 9.53 -16.03 -0.05
N VAL A 111 9.06 -15.87 -1.30
CA VAL A 111 9.61 -16.53 -2.50
C VAL A 111 11.11 -16.22 -2.61
N MET A 112 11.46 -14.96 -2.40
CA MET A 112 12.83 -14.50 -2.58
C MET A 112 13.75 -14.88 -1.44
N HIS A 113 13.24 -14.91 -0.20
CA HIS A 113 13.96 -15.50 0.91
C HIS A 113 14.26 -16.97 0.63
N PHE A 114 13.30 -17.74 0.09
CA PHE A 114 13.54 -19.13 -0.29
C PHE A 114 14.59 -19.26 -1.40
N LEU A 115 14.48 -18.47 -2.46
CA LEU A 115 15.43 -18.48 -3.59
C LEU A 115 16.87 -18.13 -3.18
N VAL A 116 17.03 -17.06 -2.39
CA VAL A 116 18.36 -16.53 -2.01
C VAL A 116 18.95 -17.31 -0.83
N ALA A 117 18.18 -17.55 0.23
CA ALA A 117 18.72 -18.14 1.45
C ALA A 117 18.87 -19.67 1.39
N ARG A 118 18.10 -20.36 0.54
CA ARG A 118 18.17 -21.82 0.40
C ARG A 118 18.83 -22.32 -0.88
N GLY A 119 19.34 -21.42 -1.72
CA GLY A 119 19.99 -21.78 -2.98
C GLY A 119 19.08 -22.60 -3.89
N ALA A 120 17.78 -22.30 -3.87
CA ALA A 120 16.80 -23.08 -4.63
C ALA A 120 17.10 -23.00 -6.14
N PRO A 121 16.85 -24.07 -6.91
CA PRO A 121 17.10 -24.08 -8.34
C PRO A 121 16.33 -22.93 -9.02
N ALA A 122 17.03 -22.09 -9.78
CA ALA A 122 16.46 -20.91 -10.46
C ALA A 122 15.40 -21.26 -11.54
N ASN A 123 15.16 -22.54 -11.73
CA ASN A 123 14.33 -23.14 -12.78
C ASN A 123 13.13 -23.92 -12.22
N ASP A 124 12.79 -23.80 -10.93
CA ASP A 124 11.58 -24.43 -10.37
C ASP A 124 10.29 -23.73 -10.90
N PRO A 125 9.56 -24.31 -11.86
CA PRO A 125 8.48 -23.62 -12.56
C PRO A 125 7.27 -23.33 -11.66
N LEU A 126 7.06 -24.12 -10.60
CA LEU A 126 5.88 -24.02 -9.74
C LEU A 126 5.97 -22.81 -8.79
N LEU A 127 7.16 -22.53 -8.27
CA LEU A 127 7.41 -21.36 -7.42
C LEU A 127 7.16 -20.06 -8.19
N TYR A 128 7.60 -20.00 -9.45
CA TYR A 128 7.46 -18.83 -10.31
C TYR A 128 6.05 -18.69 -10.93
N ASP A 129 5.36 -19.80 -11.22
CA ASP A 129 3.94 -19.75 -11.61
C ASP A 129 3.07 -19.22 -10.46
N ALA A 130 3.33 -19.66 -9.23
CA ALA A 130 2.66 -19.11 -8.04
C ALA A 130 2.95 -17.61 -7.87
N PHE A 131 4.23 -17.20 -8.00
CA PHE A 131 4.63 -15.79 -7.96
C PHE A 131 3.91 -14.96 -9.04
N ASN A 132 3.93 -15.40 -10.31
CA ASN A 132 3.31 -14.68 -11.42
C ASN A 132 1.80 -14.57 -11.26
N ARG A 133 1.11 -15.65 -10.85
CA ARG A 133 -0.34 -15.63 -10.62
C ARG A 133 -0.72 -14.71 -9.47
N LEU A 134 0.08 -14.67 -8.41
CA LEU A 134 -0.13 -13.80 -7.27
C LEU A 134 0.16 -12.34 -7.63
N LEU A 135 1.26 -12.05 -8.33
CA LEU A 135 1.62 -10.70 -8.77
C LEU A 135 0.58 -10.12 -9.73
N ILE A 136 0.13 -10.90 -10.72
CA ILE A 136 -0.90 -10.50 -11.68
C ILE A 136 -2.25 -10.37 -10.95
N GLY A 137 -2.67 -11.37 -10.17
CA GLY A 137 -3.97 -11.35 -9.51
C GLY A 137 -4.12 -10.23 -8.47
N TYR A 138 -3.11 -10.03 -7.62
CA TYR A 138 -3.18 -9.01 -6.57
C TYR A 138 -2.84 -7.61 -7.08
N GLY A 139 -1.89 -7.48 -8.03
CA GLY A 139 -1.54 -6.21 -8.64
C GLY A 139 -2.68 -5.58 -9.45
N TRP A 140 -3.52 -6.41 -10.09
CA TRP A 140 -4.69 -5.96 -10.86
C TRP A 140 -5.80 -5.34 -10.00
N LEU A 141 -5.96 -5.79 -8.76
CA LEU A 141 -6.98 -5.26 -7.86
C LEU A 141 -6.42 -4.18 -6.92
N GLY A 142 -5.17 -4.33 -6.48
CA GLY A 142 -4.49 -3.37 -5.60
C GLY A 142 -4.27 -1.99 -6.24
N ASN A 143 -3.72 -1.95 -7.46
CA ASN A 143 -3.41 -0.70 -8.16
C ASN A 143 -4.65 0.19 -8.38
N PRO A 144 -5.75 -0.30 -9.00
CA PRO A 144 -6.89 0.57 -9.28
C PRO A 144 -7.55 1.10 -8.01
N LEU A 145 -7.68 0.27 -6.96
CA LEU A 145 -8.31 0.68 -5.70
C LEU A 145 -7.47 1.73 -4.95
N PHE A 146 -6.16 1.51 -4.88
CA PHE A 146 -5.27 2.49 -4.28
C PHE A 146 -5.28 3.81 -5.04
N LEU A 147 -5.13 3.77 -6.37
CA LEU A 147 -5.11 4.98 -7.21
C LEU A 147 -6.44 5.72 -7.16
N PHE A 148 -7.57 5.01 -7.20
CA PHE A 148 -8.89 5.61 -7.06
C PHE A 148 -9.03 6.34 -5.72
N GLY A 149 -8.66 5.68 -4.62
CA GLY A 149 -8.72 6.27 -3.29
C GLY A 149 -7.83 7.50 -3.15
N LEU A 150 -6.55 7.38 -3.52
CA LEU A 150 -5.58 8.48 -3.41
C LEU A 150 -5.97 9.67 -4.29
N THR A 151 -6.36 9.42 -5.54
CA THR A 151 -6.77 10.47 -6.48
C THR A 151 -8.01 11.20 -5.99
N THR A 152 -8.99 10.46 -5.45
CA THR A 152 -10.21 11.06 -4.90
C THR A 152 -9.90 11.96 -3.71
N LEU A 153 -9.03 11.52 -2.79
CA LEU A 153 -8.60 12.35 -1.66
C LEU A 153 -7.86 13.62 -2.13
N ALA A 154 -6.92 13.47 -3.07
CA ALA A 154 -6.16 14.60 -3.60
C ALA A 154 -7.07 15.62 -4.30
N ALA A 155 -7.98 15.16 -5.16
CA ALA A 155 -8.91 16.01 -5.88
C ALA A 155 -9.84 16.79 -4.94
N LEU A 156 -10.34 16.14 -3.89
CA LEU A 156 -11.21 16.77 -2.90
C LEU A 156 -10.46 17.78 -2.02
N GLU A 157 -9.19 17.54 -1.72
CA GLU A 157 -8.37 18.49 -0.97
C GLU A 157 -8.06 19.73 -1.81
N VAL A 158 -7.73 19.56 -3.09
CA VAL A 158 -7.54 20.69 -4.03
C VAL A 158 -8.82 21.51 -4.17
N ALA A 159 -9.96 20.85 -4.34
CA ALA A 159 -11.26 21.52 -4.46
C ALA A 159 -11.62 22.32 -3.18
N ARG A 160 -11.30 21.77 -2.00
CA ARG A 160 -11.50 22.46 -0.72
C ARG A 160 -10.61 23.69 -0.60
N ALA A 161 -9.31 23.56 -0.90
CA ALA A 161 -8.37 24.68 -0.85
C ALA A 161 -8.77 25.80 -1.83
N ALA A 162 -9.24 25.45 -3.03
CA ALA A 162 -9.73 26.42 -4.01
C ALA A 162 -10.99 27.17 -3.52
N ALA A 163 -11.92 26.48 -2.87
CA ALA A 163 -13.12 27.09 -2.30
C ALA A 163 -12.82 28.02 -1.12
N GLU A 164 -11.81 27.71 -0.31
CA GLU A 164 -11.37 28.55 0.82
C GLU A 164 -10.64 29.84 0.34
N GLN A 165 -10.11 29.86 -0.89
CA GLN A 165 -9.41 31.00 -1.49
C GLN A 165 -10.31 31.90 -2.35
N ALA A 166 -11.56 31.49 -2.63
CA ALA A 166 -12.51 32.33 -3.33
C ALA A 166 -12.87 33.54 -2.43
N PRO A 167 -12.67 34.79 -2.89
CA PRO A 167 -13.12 35.96 -2.16
C PRO A 167 -14.62 35.84 -1.92
N GLY A 168 -15.09 36.09 -0.70
CA GLY A 168 -16.52 36.12 -0.40
C GLY A 168 -17.22 37.12 -1.31
N GLU A 169 -18.10 36.62 -2.17
CA GLU A 169 -19.13 37.43 -2.84
C GLU A 169 -20.15 37.94 -1.81
#